data_AF-A0AAV9ND39-F1
#
_entry.id   AF-A0AAV9ND39-F1
#
_cell.length_a   1.000
_cell.length_b   1.000
_cell.length_c   1.000
_cell.angle_alpha   90.00
_cell.angle_beta   90.00
_cell.angle_gamma   90.00
#
_symmetry.space_group_name_H-M   'P 1'
#
loop_
_entity.id
_entity.type
_entity.pdbx_description
1 polymer ?
#
loop_
_entity_poly.entity_id
_entity_poly.type
_entity_poly.pdbx_seq_one_letter_code
_entity_poly.pdbx_strand_id
1 'polypeptide(L)'
;MAGRLLQSVLLLAAVAQTVYSQATCGGGKQCPEDKPCCSQYGECGVGAYCLGGCDPVNSKSLDSCVPSPQCQSKTYNFDNLDRVVSNTKYLGDASKADWVSSGQPLSHNGQVLLTMAEGTVGTLLASTTYVWYGKINARFSTSAGAGVVTAFILLGDSKDEIDFEFVGVELETAETNFYSQGVTNYNNGGKTTGLTDVHENMHDYEIDWQPDTITWSIDGKVVRTLDRDSTWNATANRYSFPQTPSRVQLSLWPGGLPTNGEGTIEWAGGLVEWDSQYMTNGYYYAAFDSVSVQCYDPPAGAQGSGTKAYIFTDKSMTNASVEMTNDNTVLKSLLGTGTNMSADYAHSSASASGSDVATVPGLNGAGPGTNGQRPDNGTDGGSSSSDNGGDNSGSNTASTTGSASTGFVQGGGGANGAGQLGGNSETVLKGSLFAVVVAIVGLCVL
;
A
#
# COMPACT_ATOMS: atom_id res chain seq x y z
N MET A 1 17.20 41.27 -63.63
CA MET A 1 17.52 40.73 -62.30
C MET A 1 16.22 40.45 -61.58
N ALA A 2 15.73 39.21 -61.66
CA ALA A 2 14.49 38.77 -61.03
C ALA A 2 14.83 38.25 -59.63
N GLY A 3 14.34 38.96 -58.60
CA GLY A 3 14.50 38.58 -57.20
C GLY A 3 13.55 37.45 -56.84
N ARG A 4 14.10 36.34 -56.32
CA ARG A 4 13.36 35.22 -55.76
C ARG A 4 12.93 35.57 -54.34
N LEU A 5 11.62 35.57 -54.05
CA LEU A 5 11.11 35.45 -52.69
C LEU A 5 11.30 34.00 -52.21
N LEU A 6 12.10 33.78 -51.17
CA LEU A 6 12.02 32.58 -50.36
C LEU A 6 10.98 32.82 -49.25
N GLN A 7 9.90 32.03 -49.27
CA GLN A 7 9.01 31.86 -48.12
C GLN A 7 9.67 30.86 -47.17
N SER A 8 10.05 31.34 -45.98
CA SER A 8 10.50 30.50 -44.87
C SER A 8 9.27 29.93 -44.15
N VAL A 9 8.99 28.64 -44.35
CA VAL A 9 7.99 27.90 -43.57
C VAL A 9 8.61 27.58 -42.21
N LEU A 10 8.14 28.25 -41.15
CA LEU A 10 8.38 27.84 -39.76
C LEU A 10 7.54 26.58 -39.49
N LEU A 11 8.19 25.42 -39.48
CA LEU A 11 7.65 24.20 -38.90
C LEU A 11 7.76 24.30 -37.37
N LEU A 12 6.67 24.68 -36.69
CA LEU A 12 6.51 24.39 -35.26
C LEU A 12 6.36 22.87 -35.12
N ALA A 13 7.42 22.20 -34.66
CA ALA A 13 7.30 20.84 -34.16
C ALA A 13 6.55 20.89 -32.82
N ALA A 14 5.25 20.57 -32.85
CA ALA A 14 4.49 20.30 -31.64
C ALA A 14 5.03 19.01 -31.02
N VAL A 15 5.80 19.13 -29.93
CA VAL A 15 6.15 17.98 -29.10
C VAL A 15 4.88 17.63 -28.33
N ALA A 16 4.09 16.70 -28.87
CA ALA A 16 3.00 16.08 -28.13
C ALA A 16 3.64 15.31 -26.96
N GLN A 17 3.50 15.84 -25.75
CA GLN A 17 3.76 15.05 -24.56
C GLN A 17 2.71 13.93 -24.56
N THR A 18 3.11 12.73 -24.97
CA THR A 18 2.31 11.53 -24.81
C THR A 18 2.19 11.28 -23.32
N VAL A 19 1.08 11.71 -22.72
CA VAL A 19 0.68 11.29 -21.39
C VAL A 19 0.44 9.78 -21.48
N TYR A 20 1.42 8.98 -21.07
CA TYR A 20 1.25 7.54 -21.00
C TYR A 20 0.16 7.23 -19.98
N SER A 21 -0.99 6.76 -20.45
CA SER A 21 -2.05 6.26 -19.59
C SER A 21 -1.54 5.02 -18.84
N GLN A 22 -1.57 5.07 -17.51
CA GLN A 22 -1.21 3.95 -16.65
C GLN A 22 -2.19 2.80 -16.90
N ALA A 23 -1.68 1.61 -17.21
CA ALA A 23 -2.53 0.44 -17.40
C ALA A 23 -3.13 0.02 -16.05
N THR A 24 -4.43 -0.26 -16.04
CA THR A 24 -5.17 -0.64 -14.83
C THR A 24 -5.68 -2.09 -14.90
N CYS A 25 -5.87 -2.69 -13.74
CA CYS A 25 -6.39 -4.05 -13.53
C CYS A 25 -7.43 -4.06 -12.39
N GLY A 26 -8.10 -5.20 -12.19
CA GLY A 26 -9.17 -5.34 -11.21
C GLY A 26 -10.55 -5.56 -11.84
N GLY A 27 -11.50 -6.06 -11.06
CA GLY A 27 -12.86 -6.37 -11.57
C GLY A 27 -12.87 -7.37 -12.73
N GLY A 28 -11.90 -8.31 -12.76
CA GLY A 28 -11.73 -9.28 -13.84
C GLY A 28 -10.88 -8.78 -15.03
N LYS A 29 -10.46 -7.51 -15.04
CA LYS A 29 -9.52 -6.98 -16.02
C LYS A 29 -8.09 -7.38 -15.64
N GLN A 30 -7.45 -8.16 -16.51
CA GLN A 30 -6.06 -8.57 -16.32
C GLN A 30 -5.05 -7.56 -16.90
N CYS A 31 -3.86 -7.54 -16.32
CA CYS A 31 -2.73 -6.79 -16.84
C CYS A 31 -2.19 -7.32 -18.19
N PRO A 32 -1.61 -6.45 -19.03
CA PRO A 32 -0.98 -6.84 -20.29
C PRO A 32 0.39 -7.52 -20.08
N GLU A 33 0.94 -8.13 -21.11
CA GLU A 33 2.18 -8.94 -21.03
C GLU A 33 3.44 -8.11 -20.71
N ASP A 34 3.51 -6.86 -21.17
CA ASP A 34 4.64 -5.96 -20.92
C ASP A 34 4.65 -5.36 -19.51
N LYS A 35 3.51 -5.43 -18.80
CA LYS A 35 3.31 -4.93 -17.43
C LYS A 35 2.47 -5.93 -16.64
N PRO A 36 2.94 -7.17 -16.42
CA PRO A 36 2.09 -8.31 -16.10
C PRO A 36 1.56 -8.33 -14.67
N CYS A 37 2.11 -7.52 -13.76
CA CYS A 37 1.79 -7.56 -12.34
C CYS A 37 0.76 -6.49 -11.98
N CYS A 38 -0.36 -6.92 -11.40
CA CYS A 38 -1.40 -6.06 -10.88
C CYS A 38 -1.07 -5.67 -9.44
N SER A 39 -0.83 -4.40 -9.16
CA SER A 39 -0.58 -3.94 -7.79
C SER A 39 -1.83 -3.97 -6.93
N GLN A 40 -1.63 -3.82 -5.63
CA GLN A 40 -2.71 -3.68 -4.67
C GLN A 40 -3.64 -2.48 -4.95
N TYR A 41 -3.23 -1.54 -5.79
CA TYR A 41 -3.98 -0.34 -6.17
C TYR A 41 -4.71 -0.48 -7.52
N GLY A 42 -4.68 -1.65 -8.15
CA GLY A 42 -5.33 -1.87 -9.45
C GLY A 42 -4.54 -1.28 -10.61
N GLU A 43 -3.21 -1.21 -10.48
CA GLU A 43 -2.30 -0.65 -11.48
C GLU A 43 -1.36 -1.73 -12.01
N CYS A 44 -1.08 -1.74 -13.31
CA CYS A 44 -0.21 -2.72 -13.95
C CYS A 44 1.23 -2.21 -14.10
N GLY A 45 2.20 -3.06 -13.74
CA GLY A 45 3.63 -2.74 -13.86
C GLY A 45 4.55 -3.96 -13.74
N VAL A 46 5.82 -3.68 -13.47
CA VAL A 46 6.89 -4.68 -13.19
C VAL A 46 7.60 -4.31 -11.87
N GLY A 47 8.56 -5.11 -11.41
CA GLY A 47 9.36 -4.77 -10.23
C GLY A 47 8.55 -4.82 -8.95
N ALA A 48 8.45 -3.69 -8.24
CA ALA A 48 7.72 -3.63 -6.97
C ALA A 48 6.22 -3.90 -7.13
N TYR A 49 5.66 -3.73 -8.33
CA TYR A 49 4.28 -4.18 -8.66
C TYR A 49 4.11 -5.70 -8.52
N CYS A 50 5.17 -6.47 -8.71
CA CYS A 50 5.16 -7.93 -8.67
C CYS A 50 5.53 -8.48 -7.29
N LEU A 51 6.05 -7.65 -6.39
CA LEU A 51 6.37 -8.03 -5.01
C LEU A 51 5.09 -7.98 -4.15
N GLY A 52 5.23 -7.84 -2.83
CA GLY A 52 4.10 -7.97 -1.94
C GLY A 52 2.98 -6.96 -2.22
N GLY A 53 1.74 -7.44 -2.25
CA GLY A 53 0.55 -6.71 -2.68
C GLY A 53 0.17 -6.95 -4.14
N CYS A 54 0.90 -7.80 -4.87
CA CYS A 54 0.55 -8.19 -6.23
C CYS A 54 -0.71 -9.06 -6.23
N ASP A 55 -1.77 -8.63 -6.91
CA ASP A 55 -3.01 -9.38 -7.09
C ASP A 55 -2.84 -10.45 -8.18
N PRO A 56 -2.80 -11.75 -7.83
CA PRO A 56 -2.51 -12.81 -8.81
C PRO A 56 -3.66 -13.04 -9.79
N VAL A 57 -4.91 -12.78 -9.39
CA VAL A 57 -6.11 -13.03 -10.22
C VAL A 57 -6.19 -12.02 -11.36
N ASN A 58 -5.91 -10.76 -11.05
CA ASN A 58 -5.94 -9.64 -11.99
C ASN A 58 -4.57 -9.35 -12.64
N SER A 59 -3.52 -10.08 -12.25
CA SER A 59 -2.28 -10.15 -13.01
C SER A 59 -2.46 -10.93 -14.33
N LYS A 60 -1.47 -10.84 -15.23
CA LYS A 60 -1.50 -11.55 -16.52
C LYS A 60 -1.65 -13.06 -16.33
N SER A 61 -0.97 -13.60 -15.33
CA SER A 61 -0.99 -14.99 -14.86
C SER A 61 -0.66 -15.03 -13.37
N LEU A 62 -0.94 -16.14 -12.69
CA LEU A 62 -0.68 -16.28 -11.24
C LEU A 62 0.82 -16.11 -10.92
N ASP A 63 1.68 -16.67 -11.76
CA ASP A 63 3.15 -16.60 -11.68
C ASP A 63 3.73 -15.25 -12.16
N SER A 64 2.88 -14.28 -12.54
CA SER A 64 3.34 -12.90 -12.74
C SER A 64 3.81 -12.28 -11.41
N CYS A 65 3.12 -12.59 -10.32
CA CYS A 65 3.51 -12.19 -8.98
C CYS A 65 4.70 -13.03 -8.49
N VAL A 66 5.59 -12.39 -7.74
CA VAL A 66 6.73 -13.04 -7.10
C VAL A 66 6.23 -13.86 -5.90
N PRO A 67 6.75 -15.09 -5.68
CA PRO A 67 6.42 -15.88 -4.49
C PRO A 67 6.62 -15.12 -3.18
N SER A 68 5.66 -15.24 -2.26
CA SER A 68 5.57 -14.43 -1.05
C SER A 68 6.41 -15.05 0.08
N PRO A 69 7.41 -14.35 0.65
CA PRO A 69 8.27 -14.93 1.70
C PRO A 69 7.48 -15.42 2.92
N GLN A 70 7.78 -16.64 3.39
CA GLN A 70 7.08 -17.24 4.52
C GLN A 70 7.35 -16.51 5.85
N CYS A 71 6.40 -16.65 6.77
CA CYS A 71 6.40 -16.08 8.11
C CYS A 71 7.65 -16.46 8.92
N GLN A 72 8.10 -15.55 9.78
CA GLN A 72 9.11 -15.83 10.80
C GLN A 72 8.66 -15.29 12.14
N SER A 73 8.63 -16.14 13.17
CA SER A 73 8.30 -15.69 14.53
C SER A 73 9.42 -14.79 15.03
N LYS A 74 9.10 -13.51 15.25
CA LYS A 74 10.08 -12.47 15.55
C LYS A 74 9.40 -11.27 16.20
N THR A 75 10.13 -10.62 17.10
CA THR A 75 9.80 -9.28 17.58
C THR A 75 10.64 -8.26 16.82
N TYR A 76 9.98 -7.28 16.24
CA TYR A 76 10.55 -6.14 15.54
C TYR A 76 10.50 -4.94 16.49
N ASN A 77 11.65 -4.50 16.97
CA ASN A 77 11.80 -3.24 17.71
C ASN A 77 12.19 -2.14 16.73
N PHE A 78 11.67 -0.93 16.91
CA PHE A 78 11.94 0.21 16.04
C PHE A 78 13.02 1.14 16.58
N ASP A 79 14.09 0.56 17.15
CA ASP A 79 15.24 1.30 17.68
C ASP A 79 15.91 2.20 16.64
N ASN A 80 15.86 1.79 15.36
CA ASN A 80 16.34 2.52 14.19
C ASN A 80 15.60 2.05 12.91
N LEU A 81 16.00 2.59 11.75
CA LEU A 81 15.41 2.23 10.44
C LEU A 81 16.29 1.30 9.58
N ASP A 82 17.34 0.68 10.14
CA ASP A 82 18.31 -0.13 9.36
C ASP A 82 17.66 -1.33 8.64
N ARG A 83 16.53 -1.81 9.17
CA ARG A 83 15.75 -2.93 8.62
C ARG A 83 14.50 -2.49 7.86
N VAL A 84 14.35 -1.18 7.63
CA VAL A 84 13.29 -0.57 6.82
C VAL A 84 13.88 -0.13 5.49
N VAL A 85 13.28 -0.54 4.39
CA VAL A 85 13.74 -0.21 3.03
C VAL A 85 12.61 0.41 2.23
N SER A 86 12.90 1.46 1.46
CA SER A 86 11.89 2.05 0.58
C SER A 86 11.41 1.04 -0.47
N ASN A 87 10.12 1.10 -0.80
CA ASN A 87 9.51 0.37 -1.92
C ASN A 87 10.18 0.66 -3.28
N THR A 88 10.93 1.76 -3.40
CA THR A 88 11.73 2.10 -4.58
C THR A 88 13.07 1.35 -4.66
N LYS A 89 13.44 0.59 -3.63
CA LYS A 89 14.72 -0.12 -3.52
C LYS A 89 14.57 -1.59 -3.16
N TYR A 90 13.45 -1.99 -2.57
CA TYR A 90 13.24 -3.36 -2.14
C TYR A 90 13.07 -4.31 -3.33
N LEU A 91 13.77 -5.45 -3.28
CA LEU A 91 13.78 -6.47 -4.35
C LEU A 91 13.20 -7.82 -3.92
N GLY A 92 12.54 -7.93 -2.76
CA GLY A 92 11.94 -9.19 -2.28
C GLY A 92 12.83 -10.05 -1.37
N ASP A 93 13.99 -9.53 -0.93
CA ASP A 93 14.88 -10.22 0.00
C ASP A 93 14.56 -9.92 1.47
N ALA A 94 13.65 -10.72 2.03
CA ALA A 94 13.22 -10.61 3.43
C ALA A 94 14.35 -10.90 4.45
N SER A 95 15.49 -11.49 4.02
CA SER A 95 16.64 -11.66 4.92
C SER A 95 17.36 -10.33 5.18
N LYS A 96 17.25 -9.35 4.27
CA LYS A 96 17.93 -8.06 4.35
C LYS A 96 17.08 -6.94 4.94
N ALA A 97 15.76 -7.02 4.82
CA ALA A 97 14.84 -6.04 5.37
C ALA A 97 13.66 -6.72 6.05
N ASP A 98 13.18 -6.13 7.14
CA ASP A 98 11.98 -6.59 7.85
C ASP A 98 10.73 -5.85 7.37
N TRP A 99 10.88 -4.60 6.92
CA TRP A 99 9.79 -3.73 6.51
C TRP A 99 10.10 -3.01 5.20
N VAL A 100 9.07 -2.84 4.39
CA VAL A 100 9.08 -2.01 3.19
C VAL A 100 8.29 -0.74 3.47
N SER A 101 8.87 0.43 3.22
CA SER A 101 8.20 1.72 3.40
C SER A 101 7.68 2.31 2.09
N SER A 102 6.48 2.86 2.16
CA SER A 102 6.02 3.95 1.28
C SER A 102 5.79 5.17 2.15
N GLY A 103 6.15 6.37 1.66
CA GLY A 103 6.18 7.57 2.51
C GLY A 103 7.50 7.71 3.28
N GLN A 104 7.46 8.46 4.39
CA GLN A 104 8.65 8.89 5.12
C GLN A 104 8.56 8.48 6.60
N PRO A 105 8.99 7.26 6.96
CA PRO A 105 9.14 6.90 8.36
C PRO A 105 10.32 7.65 8.97
N LEU A 106 10.20 8.05 10.24
CA LEU A 106 11.30 8.66 11.00
C LEU A 106 11.61 7.81 12.22
N SER A 107 12.88 7.71 12.60
CA SER A 107 13.25 7.15 13.91
C SER A 107 13.23 8.25 14.96
N HIS A 108 12.59 8.00 16.09
CA HIS A 108 12.56 8.91 17.22
C HIS A 108 12.47 8.15 18.54
N ASN A 109 13.40 8.38 19.47
CA ASN A 109 13.38 7.82 20.83
C ASN A 109 13.12 6.30 20.92
N GLY A 110 13.71 5.50 20.02
CA GLY A 110 13.52 4.05 20.00
C GLY A 110 12.23 3.58 19.34
N GLN A 111 11.52 4.47 18.65
CA GLN A 111 10.27 4.22 17.95
C GLN A 111 10.40 4.57 16.47
N VAL A 112 9.48 4.05 15.66
CA VAL A 112 9.23 4.57 14.32
C VAL A 112 8.00 5.46 14.33
N LEU A 113 8.16 6.66 13.77
CA LEU A 113 7.07 7.56 13.47
C LEU A 113 6.64 7.34 12.02
N LEU A 114 5.37 7.03 11.82
CA LEU A 114 4.76 7.11 10.49
C LEU A 114 4.30 8.55 10.31
N THR A 115 4.82 9.26 9.31
CA THR A 115 4.53 10.69 9.14
C THR A 115 3.56 10.96 8.00
N MET A 116 2.84 12.07 8.11
CA MET A 116 1.92 12.57 7.08
C MET A 116 1.93 14.10 7.06
N ALA A 117 2.63 14.68 6.10
CA ALA A 117 2.68 16.12 5.85
C ALA A 117 1.64 16.53 4.80
N GLU A 118 1.33 17.83 4.73
CA GLU A 118 0.44 18.37 3.70
C GLU A 118 0.94 18.04 2.28
N GLY A 119 0.01 17.65 1.40
CA GLY A 119 0.33 17.23 0.02
C GLY A 119 0.94 15.83 -0.09
N THR A 120 1.08 15.10 1.02
CA THR A 120 1.47 13.68 1.03
C THR A 120 0.25 12.78 1.25
N VAL A 121 0.47 11.48 1.08
CA VAL A 121 -0.55 10.44 1.26
C VAL A 121 -0.30 9.61 2.53
N GLY A 122 0.58 10.11 3.41
CA GLY A 122 0.99 9.43 4.63
C GLY A 122 2.11 8.42 4.44
N THR A 123 2.25 7.52 5.41
CA THR A 123 3.33 6.52 5.48
C THR A 123 2.75 5.14 5.77
N LEU A 124 3.23 4.15 5.02
CA LEU A 124 2.90 2.73 5.15
C LEU A 124 4.20 1.95 5.37
N LEU A 125 4.24 1.12 6.42
CA LEU A 125 5.22 0.05 6.57
C LEU A 125 4.53 -1.29 6.37
N ALA A 126 5.04 -2.12 5.46
CA ALA A 126 4.55 -3.48 5.24
C ALA A 126 5.66 -4.50 5.53
N SER A 127 5.36 -5.57 6.27
CA SER A 127 6.32 -6.63 6.57
C SER A 127 6.78 -7.30 5.28
N THR A 128 8.05 -7.72 5.25
CA THR A 128 8.63 -8.43 4.10
C THR A 128 8.23 -9.90 4.02
N THR A 129 7.73 -10.46 5.13
CA THR A 129 7.21 -11.82 5.25
C THR A 129 5.69 -11.84 5.42
N TYR A 130 5.07 -12.95 5.03
CA TYR A 130 3.63 -13.18 5.09
C TYR A 130 3.27 -14.16 6.21
N VAL A 131 2.32 -13.78 7.05
CA VAL A 131 1.73 -14.61 8.11
C VAL A 131 0.51 -15.33 7.53
N TRP A 132 0.43 -16.66 7.59
CA TRP A 132 -0.77 -17.39 7.17
C TRP A 132 -1.77 -17.59 8.31
N TYR A 133 -1.25 -17.85 9.51
CA TYR A 133 -1.98 -17.79 10.77
C TYR A 133 -0.96 -17.45 11.85
N GLY A 134 -1.41 -16.85 12.95
CA GLY A 134 -0.50 -16.43 13.99
C GLY A 134 -1.11 -15.45 14.97
N LYS A 135 -0.28 -15.06 15.92
CA LYS A 135 -0.57 -14.02 16.90
C LYS A 135 0.35 -12.84 16.65
N ILE A 136 -0.24 -11.69 16.36
CA ILE A 136 0.47 -10.46 16.02
C ILE A 136 0.07 -9.39 17.04
N ASN A 137 1.04 -8.87 17.78
CA ASN A 137 0.84 -7.78 18.74
C ASN A 137 1.66 -6.56 18.32
N ALA A 138 1.02 -5.40 18.21
CA ALA A 138 1.69 -4.13 17.95
C ALA A 138 1.51 -3.18 19.15
N ARG A 139 2.62 -2.60 19.60
CA ARG A 139 2.62 -1.58 20.65
C ARG A 139 2.80 -0.20 20.04
N PHE A 140 1.78 0.66 20.12
CA PHE A 140 1.81 1.98 19.49
C PHE A 140 0.82 2.97 20.10
N SER A 141 1.01 4.25 19.77
CA SER A 141 0.03 5.32 19.96
C SER A 141 -0.33 5.94 18.60
N THR A 142 -1.55 6.41 18.47
CA THR A 142 -2.14 6.86 17.20
C THR A 142 -1.81 8.32 16.92
N SER A 143 -2.09 8.78 15.70
CA SER A 143 -2.24 10.20 15.43
C SER A 143 -3.61 10.72 15.89
N ALA A 144 -3.76 12.04 15.96
CA ALA A 144 -5.01 12.75 16.23
C ALA A 144 -5.32 13.78 15.13
N GLY A 145 -6.57 14.26 15.09
CA GLY A 145 -7.07 15.26 14.15
C GLY A 145 -8.15 14.75 13.19
N ALA A 146 -8.99 15.67 12.70
CA ALA A 146 -10.00 15.38 11.69
C ALA A 146 -9.35 14.84 10.41
N GLY A 147 -9.96 13.83 9.80
CA GLY A 147 -9.51 13.23 8.56
C GLY A 147 -8.23 12.37 8.67
N VAL A 148 -7.62 12.27 9.86
CA VAL A 148 -6.37 11.52 10.06
C VAL A 148 -6.68 10.13 10.61
N VAL A 149 -6.18 9.08 9.95
CA VAL A 149 -6.45 7.69 10.33
C VAL A 149 -5.14 6.93 10.54
N THR A 150 -5.04 6.28 11.70
CA THR A 150 -3.97 5.31 11.98
C THR A 150 -4.52 3.90 11.84
N ALA A 151 -3.75 2.96 11.29
CA ALA A 151 -4.19 1.58 11.12
C ALA A 151 -3.07 0.55 11.38
N PHE A 152 -3.47 -0.60 11.92
CA PHE A 152 -2.66 -1.81 12.08
C PHE A 152 -3.42 -2.99 11.45
N ILE A 153 -2.87 -3.56 10.38
CA ILE A 153 -3.61 -4.37 9.42
C ILE A 153 -2.83 -5.65 9.10
N LEU A 154 -3.54 -6.76 8.90
CA LEU A 154 -3.07 -7.92 8.16
C LEU A 154 -3.73 -7.89 6.78
N LEU A 155 -2.95 -7.70 5.70
CA LEU A 155 -3.48 -7.64 4.33
C LEU A 155 -2.75 -8.61 3.40
N GLY A 156 -3.52 -9.51 2.78
CA GLY A 156 -3.03 -10.50 1.82
C GLY A 156 -3.18 -10.10 0.36
N ASP A 157 -2.45 -10.79 -0.50
CA ASP A 157 -2.49 -10.59 -1.96
C ASP A 157 -3.87 -10.99 -2.56
N SER A 158 -4.60 -11.85 -1.85
CA SER A 158 -6.00 -12.21 -2.10
C SER A 158 -6.98 -11.10 -1.74
N LYS A 159 -6.54 -10.05 -1.04
CA LYS A 159 -7.38 -9.04 -0.36
C LYS A 159 -8.17 -9.57 0.84
N ASP A 160 -7.72 -10.65 1.47
CA ASP A 160 -8.11 -10.94 2.85
C ASP A 160 -7.51 -9.89 3.79
N GLU A 161 -8.33 -9.34 4.69
CA GLU A 161 -7.99 -8.24 5.59
C GLU A 161 -8.48 -8.49 7.02
N ILE A 162 -7.66 -8.12 8.01
CA ILE A 162 -7.98 -8.07 9.44
C ILE A 162 -7.33 -6.83 10.01
N ASP A 163 -8.06 -5.96 10.68
CA ASP A 163 -7.51 -4.65 11.07
C ASP A 163 -7.94 -4.16 12.46
N PHE A 164 -7.14 -3.22 12.95
CA PHE A 164 -7.54 -2.15 13.84
C PHE A 164 -7.43 -0.81 13.09
N GLU A 165 -8.44 0.05 13.24
CA GLU A 165 -8.44 1.43 12.74
C GLU A 165 -8.74 2.43 13.85
N PHE A 166 -8.11 3.61 13.77
CA PHE A 166 -8.24 4.69 14.73
C PHE A 166 -8.52 5.99 14.01
N VAL A 167 -9.71 6.54 14.23
CA VAL A 167 -10.13 7.82 13.68
C VAL A 167 -9.61 8.93 14.60
N GLY A 168 -8.85 9.88 14.06
CA GLY A 168 -8.12 10.87 14.84
C GLY A 168 -8.97 11.86 15.65
N VAL A 169 -10.30 11.86 15.47
CA VAL A 169 -11.25 12.63 16.31
C VAL A 169 -11.85 11.80 17.47
N GLU A 170 -11.55 10.51 17.56
CA GLU A 170 -12.12 9.58 18.52
C GLU A 170 -11.04 8.91 19.40
N LEU A 171 -10.41 9.72 20.26
CA LEU A 171 -9.21 9.35 21.00
C LEU A 171 -9.40 8.32 22.12
N GLU A 172 -10.61 7.85 22.39
CA GLU A 172 -10.89 6.82 23.43
C GLU A 172 -11.43 5.53 22.82
N THR A 173 -11.19 5.32 21.52
CA THR A 173 -11.80 4.23 20.75
C THR A 173 -10.81 3.48 19.86
N ALA A 174 -11.16 2.24 19.54
CA ALA A 174 -10.49 1.43 18.53
C ALA A 174 -11.57 0.72 17.70
N GLU A 175 -11.50 0.86 16.38
CA GLU A 175 -12.36 0.13 15.45
C GLU A 175 -11.65 -1.15 15.01
N THR A 176 -12.42 -2.21 14.77
CA THR A 176 -11.90 -3.50 14.26
C THR A 176 -12.73 -3.91 13.07
N ASN A 177 -12.09 -4.41 12.03
CA ASN A 177 -12.78 -4.95 10.87
C ASN A 177 -12.06 -6.15 10.26
N PHE A 178 -12.75 -6.78 9.31
CA PHE A 178 -12.21 -7.85 8.49
C PHE A 178 -12.94 -7.90 7.16
N TYR A 179 -12.20 -8.26 6.10
CA TYR A 179 -12.76 -8.58 4.80
C TYR A 179 -12.17 -9.85 4.23
N SER A 180 -12.96 -10.54 3.41
CA SER A 180 -12.51 -11.72 2.71
C SER A 180 -12.52 -11.48 1.21
N GLN A 181 -11.35 -11.65 0.60
CA GLN A 181 -11.10 -11.46 -0.83
C GLN A 181 -11.57 -10.11 -1.39
N GLY A 182 -11.40 -9.04 -0.61
CA GLY A 182 -11.72 -7.70 -1.05
C GLY A 182 -13.22 -7.38 -1.13
N VAL A 183 -14.08 -8.28 -0.65
CA VAL A 183 -15.52 -8.05 -0.62
C VAL A 183 -15.86 -7.22 0.60
N THR A 184 -16.27 -5.97 0.37
CA THR A 184 -16.65 -5.04 1.43
C THR A 184 -18.00 -5.42 2.05
N ASN A 185 -18.05 -5.39 3.38
CA ASN A 185 -19.28 -5.48 4.16
C ASN A 185 -19.18 -4.56 5.37
N TYR A 186 -19.74 -3.36 5.24
CA TYR A 186 -19.64 -2.30 6.25
C TYR A 186 -20.38 -2.61 7.56
N ASN A 187 -21.14 -3.71 7.63
CA ASN A 187 -21.78 -4.17 8.87
C ASN A 187 -20.87 -5.06 9.73
N ASN A 188 -19.69 -5.42 9.22
CA ASN A 188 -18.73 -6.26 9.96
C ASN A 188 -17.94 -5.48 11.01
N GLY A 189 -17.94 -4.14 10.98
CA GLY A 189 -17.14 -3.33 11.89
C GLY A 189 -17.53 -3.51 13.36
N GLY A 190 -16.54 -3.57 14.25
CA GLY A 190 -16.68 -3.52 15.69
C GLY A 190 -16.03 -2.26 16.26
N LYS A 191 -16.52 -1.74 17.38
CA LYS A 191 -15.96 -0.54 18.02
C LYS A 191 -15.81 -0.78 19.51
N THR A 192 -14.59 -0.63 20.00
CA THR A 192 -14.27 -0.62 21.43
C THR A 192 -14.18 0.82 21.90
N THR A 193 -14.77 1.14 23.06
CA THR A 193 -14.76 2.49 23.65
C THR A 193 -14.28 2.45 25.10
N GLY A 194 -13.94 3.61 25.67
CA GLY A 194 -13.49 3.73 27.05
C GLY A 194 -12.03 3.35 27.25
N LEU A 195 -11.22 3.44 26.19
CA LEU A 195 -9.77 3.39 26.27
C LEU A 195 -9.25 4.69 26.92
N THR A 196 -8.06 4.65 27.51
CA THR A 196 -7.33 5.90 27.75
C THR A 196 -6.98 6.53 26.41
N ASP A 197 -6.68 7.83 26.41
CA ASP A 197 -6.36 8.58 25.19
C ASP A 197 -5.30 7.83 24.35
N VAL A 198 -5.69 7.34 23.17
CA VAL A 198 -4.87 6.48 22.31
C VAL A 198 -3.80 7.27 21.54
N HIS A 199 -3.89 8.59 21.52
CA HIS A 199 -2.86 9.47 20.97
C HIS A 199 -1.76 9.72 22.02
N GLU A 200 -2.14 9.96 23.27
CA GLU A 200 -1.20 10.21 24.37
C GLU A 200 -0.58 8.93 24.96
N ASN A 201 -1.29 7.80 24.92
CA ASN A 201 -0.88 6.56 25.58
C ASN A 201 -0.63 5.44 24.57
N MET A 202 0.44 4.67 24.80
CA MET A 202 0.70 3.46 24.05
C MET A 202 -0.05 2.26 24.62
N HIS A 203 -0.74 1.56 23.73
CA HIS A 203 -1.47 0.34 24.01
C HIS A 203 -0.88 -0.85 23.24
N ASP A 204 -1.14 -2.05 23.73
CA ASP A 204 -0.85 -3.30 23.04
C ASP A 204 -2.10 -3.78 22.29
N TYR A 205 -2.05 -3.77 20.96
CA TYR A 205 -3.13 -4.24 20.09
C TYR A 205 -2.75 -5.58 19.48
N GLU A 206 -3.48 -6.64 19.85
CA GLU A 206 -3.20 -8.02 19.43
C GLU A 206 -4.30 -8.55 18.52
N ILE A 207 -3.89 -9.21 17.43
CA ILE A 207 -4.70 -10.04 16.56
C ILE A 207 -4.21 -11.49 16.70
N ASP A 208 -5.04 -12.37 17.26
CA ASP A 208 -4.82 -13.82 17.29
C ASP A 208 -5.69 -14.46 16.21
N TRP A 209 -5.06 -14.78 15.08
CA TRP A 209 -5.71 -15.30 13.89
C TRP A 209 -5.41 -16.78 13.71
N GLN A 210 -6.48 -17.57 13.79
CA GLN A 210 -6.50 -19.02 13.65
C GLN A 210 -7.44 -19.42 12.50
N PRO A 211 -7.39 -20.68 12.05
CA PRO A 211 -8.25 -21.14 10.95
C PRO A 211 -9.75 -20.93 11.17
N ASP A 212 -10.21 -21.03 12.42
CA ASP A 212 -11.63 -20.98 12.77
C ASP A 212 -12.04 -19.73 13.56
N THR A 213 -11.09 -18.94 14.05
CA THR A 213 -11.36 -17.76 14.88
C THR A 213 -10.38 -16.62 14.63
N ILE A 214 -10.86 -15.39 14.71
CA ILE A 214 -10.02 -14.20 14.87
C ILE A 214 -10.38 -13.55 16.21
N THR A 215 -9.40 -13.31 17.05
CA THR A 215 -9.59 -12.60 18.33
C THR A 215 -8.76 -11.32 18.35
N TRP A 216 -9.42 -10.21 18.64
CA TRP A 216 -8.78 -8.92 18.88
C TRP A 216 -8.70 -8.67 20.38
N SER A 217 -7.53 -8.25 20.84
CA SER A 217 -7.29 -7.87 22.24
C SER A 217 -6.61 -6.51 22.32
N ILE A 218 -6.91 -5.78 23.40
CA ILE A 218 -6.26 -4.51 23.76
C ILE A 218 -5.75 -4.62 25.19
N ASP A 219 -4.45 -4.38 25.40
CA ASP A 219 -3.76 -4.52 26.69
C ASP A 219 -4.02 -5.88 27.37
N GLY A 220 -3.98 -6.95 26.57
CA GLY A 220 -4.22 -8.32 27.02
C GLY A 220 -5.68 -8.67 27.34
N LYS A 221 -6.64 -7.76 27.09
CA LYS A 221 -8.07 -8.02 27.26
C LYS A 221 -8.72 -8.27 25.89
N VAL A 222 -9.43 -9.38 25.76
CA VAL A 222 -10.23 -9.67 24.56
C VAL A 222 -11.35 -8.64 24.44
N VAL A 223 -11.40 -7.96 23.29
CA VAL A 223 -12.45 -6.98 22.96
C VAL A 223 -13.41 -7.48 21.89
N ARG A 224 -12.97 -8.43 21.07
CA ARG A 224 -13.79 -9.03 20.01
C ARG A 224 -13.28 -10.43 19.65
N THR A 225 -14.21 -11.35 19.39
CA THR A 225 -13.93 -12.63 18.75
C THR A 225 -14.89 -12.82 17.58
N LEU A 226 -14.36 -13.27 16.45
CA LEU A 226 -15.10 -13.65 15.25
C LEU A 226 -14.91 -15.15 15.02
N ASP A 227 -16.01 -15.89 15.05
CA ASP A 227 -16.03 -17.30 14.65
C ASP A 227 -16.23 -17.41 13.14
N ARG A 228 -15.40 -18.20 12.45
CA ARG A 228 -15.50 -18.45 11.00
C ARG A 228 -16.89 -18.91 10.60
N ASP A 229 -17.53 -19.75 11.41
CA ASP A 229 -18.86 -20.27 11.11
C ASP A 229 -19.94 -19.19 11.01
N SER A 230 -19.78 -18.07 11.71
CA SER A 230 -20.68 -16.92 11.63
C SER A 230 -20.59 -16.15 10.31
N THR A 231 -19.57 -16.44 9.49
CA THR A 231 -19.29 -15.75 8.23
C THR A 231 -19.78 -16.52 6.99
N TRP A 232 -20.62 -17.54 7.15
CA TRP A 232 -21.15 -18.30 6.02
C TRP A 232 -21.91 -17.39 5.05
N ASN A 233 -21.45 -17.36 3.79
CA ASN A 233 -22.08 -16.63 2.72
C ASN A 233 -22.74 -17.62 1.75
N ALA A 234 -24.07 -17.74 1.84
CA ALA A 234 -24.84 -18.66 1.00
C ALA A 234 -24.77 -18.32 -0.49
N THR A 235 -24.62 -17.04 -0.85
CA THR A 235 -24.51 -16.59 -2.25
C THR A 235 -23.18 -17.00 -2.86
N ALA A 236 -22.09 -16.82 -2.12
CA ALA A 236 -20.75 -17.20 -2.56
C ALA A 236 -20.42 -18.68 -2.31
N ASN A 237 -21.30 -19.40 -1.60
CA ASN A 237 -21.13 -20.78 -1.17
C ASN A 237 -19.77 -21.04 -0.49
N ARG A 238 -19.35 -20.10 0.35
CA ARG A 238 -18.10 -20.17 1.13
C ARG A 238 -18.22 -19.32 2.39
N TYR A 239 -17.30 -19.53 3.32
CA TYR A 239 -17.12 -18.61 4.44
C TYR A 239 -16.41 -17.35 3.96
N SER A 240 -16.97 -16.18 4.31
CA SER A 240 -16.35 -14.87 4.11
C SER A 240 -15.38 -14.60 5.27
N PHE A 241 -14.38 -15.46 5.42
CA PHE A 241 -13.38 -15.39 6.50
C PHE A 241 -11.96 -15.26 5.91
N PRO A 242 -11.11 -14.36 6.44
CA PRO A 242 -9.70 -14.25 6.07
C PRO A 242 -8.94 -15.57 6.30
N GLN A 243 -8.30 -16.10 5.25
CA GLN A 243 -7.79 -17.47 5.27
C GLN A 243 -6.51 -17.70 4.46
N THR A 244 -5.88 -16.63 3.97
CA THR A 244 -4.72 -16.71 3.06
C THR A 244 -3.59 -15.81 3.55
N PRO A 245 -2.31 -16.14 3.26
CA PRO A 245 -1.17 -15.40 3.80
C PRO A 245 -1.27 -13.88 3.61
N SER A 246 -0.96 -13.16 4.69
CA SER A 246 -1.09 -11.71 4.79
C SER A 246 0.16 -11.06 5.36
N ARG A 247 0.47 -9.85 4.91
CA ARG A 247 1.54 -9.03 5.52
C ARG A 247 0.97 -8.23 6.68
N VAL A 248 1.81 -8.02 7.69
CA VAL A 248 1.54 -7.00 8.71
C VAL A 248 1.78 -5.64 8.08
N GLN A 249 0.85 -4.71 8.24
CA GLN A 249 0.94 -3.34 7.76
C GLN A 249 0.63 -2.34 8.86
N LEU A 250 1.45 -1.30 8.93
CA LEU A 250 1.29 -0.15 9.84
C LEU A 250 1.10 1.07 8.96
N SER A 251 0.04 1.84 9.17
CA SER A 251 -0.32 2.95 8.28
C SER A 251 -0.74 4.18 9.06
N LEU A 252 -0.31 5.35 8.57
CA LEU A 252 -0.93 6.64 8.84
C LEU A 252 -1.35 7.21 7.49
N TRP A 253 -2.63 7.52 7.33
CA TRP A 253 -3.17 7.97 6.05
C TRP A 253 -4.29 9.02 6.20
N PRO A 254 -4.49 9.86 5.17
CA PRO A 254 -5.48 10.92 5.21
C PRO A 254 -6.84 10.41 4.70
N GLY A 255 -7.67 9.90 5.60
CA GLY A 255 -9.07 9.55 5.30
C GLY A 255 -9.89 10.74 4.80
N GLY A 256 -9.59 11.94 5.30
CA GLY A 256 -10.21 13.21 4.96
C GLY A 256 -9.62 13.95 3.75
N LEU A 257 -9.03 13.26 2.76
CA LEU A 257 -8.67 13.94 1.51
C LEU A 257 -9.92 14.31 0.70
N PRO A 258 -9.98 15.50 0.08
CA PRO A 258 -11.10 15.88 -0.79
C PRO A 258 -11.33 14.94 -1.99
N THR A 259 -10.33 14.13 -2.34
CA THR A 259 -10.41 13.14 -3.43
C THR A 259 -10.98 11.79 -3.00
N ASN A 260 -11.15 11.57 -1.70
CA ASN A 260 -11.74 10.34 -1.18
C ASN A 260 -13.27 10.38 -1.29
N GLY A 261 -13.92 9.22 -1.21
CA GLY A 261 -15.38 9.14 -1.17
C GLY A 261 -15.95 9.90 0.03
N GLU A 262 -17.13 10.52 -0.14
CA GLU A 262 -17.79 11.33 0.89
C GLU A 262 -17.99 10.56 2.21
N GLY A 263 -18.43 9.30 2.15
CA GLY A 263 -18.57 8.46 3.33
C GLY A 263 -17.26 8.18 4.06
N THR A 264 -16.14 8.10 3.35
CA THR A 264 -14.80 7.98 3.96
C THR A 264 -14.43 9.24 4.71
N ILE A 265 -14.67 10.40 4.10
CA ILE A 265 -14.37 11.70 4.69
C ILE A 265 -15.22 11.88 5.96
N GLU A 266 -16.51 11.57 5.88
CA GLU A 266 -17.43 11.66 7.02
C GLU A 266 -17.02 10.72 8.15
N TRP A 267 -16.74 9.45 7.85
CA TRP A 267 -16.25 8.48 8.84
C TRP A 267 -14.93 8.91 9.50
N ALA A 268 -14.01 9.49 8.74
CA ALA A 268 -12.74 10.00 9.26
C ALA A 268 -12.88 11.29 10.10
N GLY A 269 -14.10 11.80 10.30
CA GLY A 269 -14.37 12.99 11.09
C GLY A 269 -14.24 14.31 10.32
N GLY A 270 -14.26 14.27 8.98
CA GLY A 270 -14.16 15.43 8.10
C GLY A 270 -12.85 15.49 7.30
N LEU A 271 -12.59 16.67 6.73
CA LEU A 271 -11.36 16.92 5.97
C LEU A 271 -10.14 17.00 6.91
N VAL A 272 -8.96 16.73 6.37
CA VAL A 272 -7.71 16.93 7.12
C VAL A 272 -7.46 18.43 7.34
N GLU A 273 -7.25 18.81 8.60
CA GLU A 273 -6.97 20.19 9.02
C GLU A 273 -5.45 20.43 9.14
N TRP A 274 -4.79 20.77 8.04
CA TRP A 274 -3.33 20.91 7.99
C TRP A 274 -2.75 22.06 8.86
N ASP A 275 -3.56 22.92 9.44
CA ASP A 275 -3.15 23.91 10.48
C ASP A 275 -3.74 23.56 11.86
N SER A 276 -3.75 22.28 12.20
CA SER A 276 -4.26 21.81 13.50
C SER A 276 -3.19 21.84 14.60
N GLN A 277 -3.66 21.87 15.85
CA GLN A 277 -2.80 21.76 17.04
C GLN A 277 -1.98 20.46 17.12
N TYR A 278 -2.38 19.42 16.38
CA TYR A 278 -1.67 18.14 16.35
C TYR A 278 -0.51 18.12 15.34
N MET A 279 -0.46 19.08 14.40
CA MET A 279 0.57 19.17 13.37
C MET A 279 1.78 20.03 13.80
N THR A 280 2.30 19.79 15.01
CA THR A 280 3.31 20.66 15.64
C THR A 280 4.68 20.70 14.96
N ASN A 281 5.02 19.69 14.16
CA ASN A 281 6.33 19.55 13.48
C ASN A 281 6.24 19.65 11.95
N GLY A 282 5.13 20.21 11.43
CA GLY A 282 4.88 20.26 9.97
C GLY A 282 4.34 18.95 9.38
N TYR A 283 4.03 17.96 10.23
CA TYR A 283 3.39 16.71 9.87
C TYR A 283 2.59 16.14 11.05
N TYR A 284 1.59 15.32 10.73
CA TYR A 284 0.96 14.39 11.66
C TYR A 284 1.82 13.14 11.81
N TYR A 285 1.72 12.46 12.96
CA TYR A 285 2.42 11.19 13.15
C TYR A 285 1.66 10.21 14.05
N ALA A 286 1.86 8.93 13.78
CA ALA A 286 1.59 7.83 14.71
C ALA A 286 2.93 7.19 15.12
N ALA A 287 3.07 6.75 16.37
CA ALA A 287 4.32 6.26 16.93
C ALA A 287 4.24 4.77 17.28
N PHE A 288 5.05 3.94 16.63
CA PHE A 288 5.10 2.49 16.86
C PHE A 288 6.41 2.13 17.57
N ASP A 289 6.28 1.41 18.69
CA ASP A 289 7.38 0.95 19.52
C ASP A 289 7.89 -0.43 19.05
N SER A 290 6.96 -1.37 18.91
CA SER A 290 7.29 -2.74 18.53
C SER A 290 6.14 -3.48 17.86
N VAL A 291 6.49 -4.51 17.09
CA VAL A 291 5.57 -5.52 16.56
C VAL A 291 6.12 -6.90 16.88
N SER A 292 5.34 -7.76 17.52
CA SER A 292 5.68 -9.16 17.75
C SER A 292 4.81 -10.05 16.90
N VAL A 293 5.43 -10.97 16.15
CA VAL A 293 4.76 -11.98 15.35
C VAL A 293 5.11 -13.35 15.88
N GLN A 294 4.09 -14.16 16.18
CA GLN A 294 4.20 -15.59 16.39
C GLN A 294 3.47 -16.29 15.24
N CYS A 295 4.22 -16.95 14.36
CA CYS A 295 3.65 -17.76 13.29
C CYS A 295 3.07 -19.05 13.85
N TYR A 296 1.87 -19.42 13.42
CA TYR A 296 1.30 -20.73 13.66
C TYR A 296 1.59 -21.69 12.51
N ASP A 297 1.35 -22.97 12.76
CA ASP A 297 1.45 -23.99 11.73
C ASP A 297 0.41 -23.75 10.62
N PRO A 298 0.72 -24.08 9.35
CA PRO A 298 -0.23 -24.06 8.26
C PRO A 298 -1.50 -24.87 8.57
N PRO A 299 -2.65 -24.54 7.96
CA PRO A 299 -3.89 -25.27 8.22
C PRO A 299 -3.79 -26.73 7.76
N ALA A 300 -4.62 -27.59 8.34
CA ALA A 300 -4.71 -28.98 7.90
C ALA A 300 -5.06 -29.05 6.40
N GLY A 301 -4.29 -29.82 5.63
CA GLY A 301 -4.46 -29.93 4.18
C GLY A 301 -3.76 -28.84 3.35
N ALA A 302 -2.93 -27.99 3.97
CA ALA A 302 -2.04 -27.09 3.25
C ALA A 302 -1.18 -27.85 2.22
N GLN A 303 -0.99 -27.26 1.04
CA GLN A 303 -0.26 -27.87 -0.06
C GLN A 303 1.23 -27.56 0.05
N GLY A 304 2.05 -28.46 -0.49
CA GLY A 304 3.51 -28.30 -0.52
C GLY A 304 4.18 -28.56 0.84
N SER A 305 5.50 -28.51 0.83
CA SER A 305 6.35 -28.71 2.02
C SER A 305 7.58 -27.80 2.02
N GLY A 306 7.59 -26.79 1.15
CA GLY A 306 8.65 -25.80 1.11
C GLY A 306 8.62 -24.87 2.31
N THR A 307 9.74 -24.25 2.62
CA THR A 307 9.91 -23.43 3.84
C THR A 307 10.32 -22.00 3.52
N LYS A 308 10.20 -21.56 2.26
CA LYS A 308 10.69 -20.25 1.82
C LYS A 308 9.58 -19.33 1.37
N ALA A 309 8.65 -19.83 0.56
CA ALA A 309 7.63 -18.98 -0.07
C ALA A 309 6.23 -19.61 -0.05
N TYR A 310 5.23 -18.76 -0.21
CA TYR A 310 3.87 -19.12 -0.58
C TYR A 310 3.60 -18.72 -2.02
N ILE A 311 2.82 -19.54 -2.73
CA ILE A 311 2.25 -19.21 -4.04
C ILE A 311 0.75 -19.52 -4.05
N PHE A 312 0.03 -18.93 -4.99
CA PHE A 312 -1.34 -19.32 -5.32
C PHE A 312 -1.36 -20.24 -6.55
N THR A 313 -1.99 -21.40 -6.43
CA THR A 313 -2.05 -22.43 -7.48
C THR A 313 -3.28 -22.31 -8.38
N ASP A 314 -4.30 -21.56 -7.94
CA ASP A 314 -5.49 -21.26 -8.72
C ASP A 314 -6.09 -19.89 -8.37
N LYS A 315 -7.10 -19.48 -9.15
CA LYS A 315 -7.76 -18.16 -9.03
C LYS A 315 -8.84 -18.11 -7.95
N SER A 316 -9.07 -19.18 -7.20
CA SER A 316 -10.03 -19.18 -6.09
C SER A 316 -9.54 -18.36 -4.91
N MET A 317 -8.21 -18.21 -4.75
CA MET A 317 -7.57 -17.43 -3.70
C MET A 317 -8.05 -17.81 -2.29
N THR A 318 -8.23 -19.11 -2.07
CA THR A 318 -8.64 -19.72 -0.78
C THR A 318 -7.46 -20.42 -0.10
N ASN A 319 -7.63 -20.87 1.14
CA ASN A 319 -6.56 -21.61 1.84
C ASN A 319 -6.12 -22.86 1.05
N ALA A 320 -7.03 -23.51 0.32
CA ALA A 320 -6.77 -24.70 -0.48
C ALA A 320 -5.96 -24.40 -1.75
N SER A 321 -5.89 -23.13 -2.17
CA SER A 321 -5.10 -22.69 -3.33
C SER A 321 -3.70 -22.19 -2.95
N VAL A 322 -3.35 -22.19 -1.65
CA VAL A 322 -2.03 -21.77 -1.18
C VAL A 322 -1.10 -22.98 -1.12
N GLU A 323 0.04 -22.88 -1.79
CA GLU A 323 1.10 -23.89 -1.76
C GLU A 323 2.38 -23.32 -1.16
N MET A 324 3.01 -24.12 -0.29
CA MET A 324 4.31 -23.82 0.31
C MET A 324 5.45 -24.38 -0.54
N THR A 325 6.30 -23.49 -1.04
CA THR A 325 7.38 -23.83 -1.98
C THR A 325 8.76 -23.37 -1.48
N ASN A 326 9.79 -23.76 -2.23
CA ASN A 326 11.16 -23.29 -2.05
C ASN A 326 11.57 -22.30 -3.14
N ASP A 327 10.59 -21.70 -3.82
CA ASP A 327 10.82 -20.80 -4.93
C ASP A 327 11.56 -19.54 -4.47
N ASN A 328 12.21 -18.89 -5.44
CA ASN A 328 12.93 -17.66 -5.18
C ASN A 328 11.95 -16.50 -4.96
N THR A 329 12.27 -15.62 -4.01
CA THR A 329 11.47 -14.41 -3.72
C THR A 329 12.19 -13.13 -4.12
N VAL A 330 13.44 -13.23 -4.58
CA VAL A 330 14.32 -12.09 -4.80
C VAL A 330 14.47 -11.77 -6.29
N LEU A 331 14.00 -10.59 -6.69
CA LEU A 331 14.23 -10.03 -8.01
C LEU A 331 15.69 -9.56 -8.14
N LYS A 332 16.26 -9.71 -9.33
CA LYS A 332 17.58 -9.14 -9.64
C LYS A 332 17.55 -7.62 -9.76
N SER A 333 16.44 -7.06 -10.28
CA SER A 333 16.21 -5.63 -10.45
C SER A 333 14.72 -5.30 -10.43
N LEU A 334 14.37 -4.00 -10.38
CA LEU A 334 12.98 -3.56 -10.50
C LEU A 334 12.41 -3.67 -11.93
N LEU A 335 13.13 -4.27 -12.88
CA LEU A 335 12.57 -4.73 -14.15
C LEU A 335 12.06 -6.18 -14.09
N GLY A 336 12.34 -6.89 -12.99
CA GLY A 336 11.95 -8.28 -12.81
C GLY A 336 10.46 -8.47 -12.55
N THR A 337 10.00 -9.68 -12.85
CA THR A 337 8.64 -10.17 -12.59
C THR A 337 8.72 -11.57 -11.97
N GLY A 338 7.60 -12.15 -11.53
CA GLY A 338 7.56 -13.55 -11.10
C GLY A 338 8.00 -14.52 -12.22
N THR A 339 7.62 -14.24 -13.46
CA THR A 339 8.00 -15.03 -14.65
C THR A 339 9.43 -14.76 -15.15
N ASN A 340 10.04 -13.64 -14.77
CA ASN A 340 11.41 -13.30 -15.14
C ASN A 340 12.14 -12.55 -14.01
N MET A 341 12.50 -13.28 -12.97
CA MET A 341 13.19 -12.71 -11.80
C MET A 341 14.62 -12.23 -12.12
N SER A 342 15.20 -12.67 -13.24
CA SER A 342 16.57 -12.38 -13.65
C SER A 342 16.73 -11.14 -14.51
N ALA A 343 15.63 -10.47 -14.87
CA ALA A 343 15.66 -9.26 -15.67
C ALA A 343 16.54 -8.19 -15.02
N ASP A 344 17.32 -7.49 -15.83
CA ASP A 344 18.32 -6.54 -15.40
C ASP A 344 18.36 -5.32 -16.32
N TYR A 345 18.96 -4.24 -15.85
CA TYR A 345 19.21 -3.06 -16.64
C TYR A 345 20.23 -3.34 -17.74
N ALA A 346 20.07 -2.71 -18.90
CA ALA A 346 21.06 -2.80 -19.96
C ALA A 346 22.40 -2.21 -19.48
N HIS A 347 23.51 -2.93 -19.70
CA HIS A 347 24.84 -2.42 -19.39
C HIS A 347 25.16 -1.16 -20.23
N SER A 348 25.82 -0.20 -19.57
CA SER A 348 26.05 1.20 -19.96
C SER A 348 26.90 1.42 -21.22
N SER A 349 26.41 1.01 -22.39
CA SER A 349 26.95 1.43 -23.70
C SER A 349 25.90 1.82 -24.73
N ALA A 350 24.62 1.81 -24.37
CA ALA A 350 23.58 2.48 -25.13
C ALA A 350 23.09 3.64 -24.29
N SER A 351 22.89 4.80 -24.92
CA SER A 351 22.14 5.92 -24.36
C SER A 351 20.74 5.44 -23.97
N ALA A 352 20.62 4.82 -22.80
CA ALA A 352 19.37 4.35 -22.27
C ALA A 352 18.61 5.60 -21.82
N SER A 353 17.79 6.12 -22.72
CA SER A 353 16.53 6.73 -22.33
C SER A 353 15.95 5.81 -21.24
N GLY A 354 15.91 6.30 -19.99
CA GLY A 354 15.40 5.52 -18.87
C GLY A 354 14.10 4.88 -19.31
N SER A 355 14.00 3.55 -19.22
CA SER A 355 12.80 2.84 -19.67
C SER A 355 11.60 3.45 -18.94
N ASP A 356 10.66 4.04 -19.68
CA ASP A 356 9.40 4.65 -19.18
C ASP A 356 8.42 3.61 -18.56
N VAL A 357 8.95 2.49 -18.08
CA VAL A 357 8.20 1.38 -17.52
C VAL A 357 7.91 1.67 -16.04
N ALA A 358 6.64 1.53 -15.66
CA ALA A 358 6.21 1.69 -14.27
C ALA A 358 6.75 0.53 -13.42
N THR A 359 7.60 0.87 -12.44
CA THR A 359 8.32 -0.11 -11.60
C THR A 359 7.97 -0.05 -10.12
N VAL A 360 7.32 1.02 -9.67
CA VAL A 360 6.82 1.18 -8.29
C VAL A 360 5.37 1.69 -8.31
N PRO A 361 4.40 0.99 -7.66
CA PRO A 361 3.01 1.43 -7.58
C PRO A 361 2.85 2.83 -6.97
N GLY A 362 1.87 3.60 -7.46
CA GLY A 362 1.61 4.98 -7.02
C GLY A 362 2.64 6.02 -7.49
N LEU A 363 3.66 5.63 -8.26
CA LEU A 363 4.68 6.54 -8.81
C LEU A 363 4.64 6.51 -10.34
N ASN A 364 3.84 7.40 -10.91
CA ASN A 364 3.64 7.48 -12.37
C ASN A 364 4.76 8.23 -13.10
N GLY A 365 5.14 7.71 -14.27
CA GLY A 365 5.93 8.44 -15.27
C GLY A 365 7.43 8.57 -15.01
N ALA A 366 7.98 7.85 -14.03
CA ALA A 366 9.43 7.82 -13.78
C ALA A 366 9.90 6.36 -13.67
N GLY A 367 10.69 5.94 -14.66
CA GLY A 367 11.38 4.65 -14.63
C GLY A 367 12.37 4.52 -13.45
N PRO A 368 12.96 3.33 -13.26
CA PRO A 368 13.79 2.99 -12.10
C PRO A 368 15.16 3.71 -12.03
N GLY A 369 15.44 4.67 -12.92
CA GLY A 369 16.76 5.30 -13.07
C GLY A 369 17.79 4.39 -13.78
N THR A 370 18.92 4.96 -14.20
CA THR A 370 19.96 4.25 -14.99
C THR A 370 20.70 3.16 -14.21
N ASN A 371 20.64 3.22 -12.87
CA ASN A 371 21.34 2.31 -11.97
C ASN A 371 20.37 1.47 -11.13
N GLY A 372 19.09 1.42 -11.51
CA GLY A 372 18.03 0.78 -10.73
C GLY A 372 17.68 1.46 -9.41
N GLN A 373 18.26 2.63 -9.16
CA GLN A 373 17.94 3.48 -8.04
C GLN A 373 17.26 4.73 -8.57
N ARG A 374 16.00 4.92 -8.15
CA ARG A 374 15.33 6.21 -8.29
C ARG A 374 16.00 7.20 -7.31
N PRO A 375 16.27 8.45 -7.71
CA PRO A 375 16.67 9.48 -6.76
C PRO A 375 15.58 9.59 -5.69
N ASP A 376 15.95 9.44 -4.42
CA ASP A 376 15.03 9.72 -3.33
C ASP A 376 14.68 11.21 -3.40
N ASN A 377 13.40 11.55 -3.24
CA ASN A 377 12.95 12.94 -3.17
C ASN A 377 13.25 13.53 -1.77
N GLY A 378 14.42 13.20 -1.23
CA GLY A 378 15.01 13.78 -0.03
C GLY A 378 16.03 14.82 -0.48
N THR A 379 15.93 16.03 0.06
CA THR A 379 16.97 17.05 -0.05
C THR A 379 18.22 16.58 0.68
N ASP A 380 19.00 15.71 0.05
CA ASP A 380 20.41 15.53 0.38
C ASP A 380 21.23 16.03 -0.79
N GLY A 381 21.64 17.30 -0.67
CA GLY A 381 22.67 17.90 -1.50
C GLY A 381 24.00 17.22 -1.26
N GLY A 382 24.23 16.10 -1.96
CA GLY A 382 25.48 15.37 -1.99
C GLY A 382 26.03 15.30 -3.41
N SER A 383 26.20 16.45 -4.09
CA SER A 383 26.94 16.48 -5.35
C SER A 383 28.44 16.42 -5.06
N SER A 384 29.04 15.27 -5.33
CA SER A 384 30.46 15.18 -5.63
C SER A 384 30.71 15.83 -6.99
N SER A 385 31.31 17.02 -7.04
CA SER A 385 32.23 17.43 -8.11
C SER A 385 32.91 18.77 -7.84
N SER A 386 34.23 18.69 -7.68
CA SER A 386 35.29 19.58 -8.20
C SER A 386 34.99 21.08 -8.36
N ASP A 387 35.78 21.85 -7.60
CA ASP A 387 36.08 23.28 -7.73
C ASP A 387 36.14 23.82 -9.18
N ASN A 388 35.44 24.92 -9.44
CA ASN A 388 36.09 26.17 -9.86
C ASN A 388 35.16 27.38 -9.67
N GLY A 389 35.72 28.50 -9.19
CA GLY A 389 34.98 29.63 -8.64
C GLY A 389 34.40 30.65 -9.62
N GLY A 390 33.62 31.58 -9.06
CA GLY A 390 33.14 32.80 -9.69
C GLY A 390 31.92 33.41 -9.00
N ASP A 391 32.13 34.39 -8.13
CA ASP A 391 31.10 35.23 -7.50
C ASP A 391 30.25 35.99 -8.53
N ASN A 392 28.92 36.01 -8.35
CA ASN A 392 28.16 37.26 -8.44
C ASN A 392 26.75 37.14 -7.80
N SER A 393 26.39 38.18 -7.05
CA SER A 393 25.14 38.38 -6.32
C SER A 393 23.93 38.59 -7.24
N GLY A 394 22.79 38.01 -6.88
CA GLY A 394 21.51 38.27 -7.55
C GLY A 394 20.32 37.73 -6.76
N SER A 395 19.64 38.63 -6.05
CA SER A 395 18.31 38.41 -5.46
C SER A 395 17.31 37.95 -6.54
N ASN A 396 16.59 36.86 -6.30
CA ASN A 396 15.20 36.71 -6.76
C ASN A 396 14.43 35.62 -6.00
N THR A 397 13.24 36.05 -5.57
CA THR A 397 12.01 35.33 -5.20
C THR A 397 11.90 33.87 -5.69
N ALA A 398 11.78 32.94 -4.74
CA ALA A 398 11.43 31.55 -4.99
C ALA A 398 9.91 31.42 -5.21
N SER A 399 9.51 31.26 -6.48
CA SER A 399 8.23 30.66 -6.84
C SER A 399 8.36 29.15 -6.74
N THR A 400 7.71 28.57 -5.74
CA THR A 400 7.56 27.12 -5.57
C THR A 400 6.62 26.56 -6.64
N THR A 401 7.17 25.85 -7.61
CA THR A 401 6.42 24.99 -8.53
C THR A 401 7.12 23.65 -8.63
N GLY A 402 6.42 22.56 -8.29
CA GLY A 402 6.90 21.21 -8.60
C GLY A 402 6.63 20.10 -7.59
N SER A 403 5.63 20.18 -6.71
CA SER A 403 5.14 18.97 -6.02
C SER A 403 4.27 18.18 -7.00
N ALA A 404 4.83 17.13 -7.59
CA ALA A 404 4.06 16.15 -8.32
C ALA A 404 3.19 15.36 -7.31
N SER A 405 1.94 15.77 -7.16
CA SER A 405 0.92 15.06 -6.39
C SER A 405 0.56 13.77 -7.10
N THR A 406 1.23 12.67 -6.76
CA THR A 406 0.82 11.33 -7.19
C THR A 406 -0.14 10.79 -6.16
N GLY A 407 -1.43 10.89 -6.48
CA GLY A 407 -2.54 10.49 -5.63
C GLY A 407 -2.50 8.99 -5.31
N PHE A 408 -2.42 8.70 -4.03
CA PHE A 408 -2.93 7.46 -3.46
C PHE A 408 -4.45 7.52 -3.54
N VAL A 409 -5.04 6.67 -4.37
CA VAL A 409 -6.48 6.45 -4.42
C VAL A 409 -6.65 4.96 -4.24
N GLN A 410 -7.26 4.54 -3.14
CA GLN A 410 -7.35 3.12 -2.83
C GLN A 410 -8.70 2.54 -3.27
N GLY A 411 -8.65 1.35 -3.88
CA GLY A 411 -9.81 0.57 -4.34
C GLY A 411 -10.21 0.79 -5.81
N GLY A 412 -9.88 -0.18 -6.68
CA GLY A 412 -10.34 -0.23 -8.09
C GLY A 412 -11.26 -1.43 -8.37
N GLY A 413 -12.37 -1.18 -9.06
CA GLY A 413 -13.31 -2.18 -9.61
C GLY A 413 -14.74 -2.00 -9.07
N GLY A 414 -15.81 -1.92 -9.85
CA GLY A 414 -16.11 -2.59 -11.11
C GLY A 414 -17.40 -3.41 -10.94
N ALA A 415 -18.53 -2.74 -10.70
CA ALA A 415 -19.81 -3.40 -10.48
C ALA A 415 -20.50 -3.70 -11.83
N ASN A 416 -20.72 -4.99 -12.14
CA ASN A 416 -21.70 -5.41 -13.12
C ASN A 416 -22.56 -6.55 -12.55
N GLY A 417 -23.80 -6.18 -12.19
CA GLY A 417 -25.01 -7.00 -12.16
C GLY A 417 -25.35 -7.70 -10.83
N ALA A 418 -26.59 -7.79 -10.39
CA ALA A 418 -27.87 -7.14 -10.72
C ALA A 418 -28.87 -7.61 -9.63
N GLY A 419 -29.81 -6.77 -9.20
CA GLY A 419 -30.88 -7.18 -8.29
C GLY A 419 -31.62 -6.01 -7.63
N GLN A 420 -32.48 -5.35 -8.40
CA GLN A 420 -33.34 -4.26 -7.95
C GLN A 420 -34.38 -4.74 -6.93
N LEU A 421 -34.28 -4.33 -5.66
CA LEU A 421 -35.41 -4.24 -4.72
C LEU A 421 -35.20 -3.02 -3.81
N GLY A 422 -36.17 -2.11 -3.83
CA GLY A 422 -36.10 -0.80 -3.18
C GLY A 422 -36.30 -0.82 -1.66
N GLY A 423 -35.88 0.27 -1.03
CA GLY A 423 -36.15 0.58 0.37
C GLY A 423 -35.13 1.58 0.91
N ASN A 424 -35.56 2.82 1.13
CA ASN A 424 -34.76 3.86 1.78
C ASN A 424 -34.30 3.41 3.16
N SER A 425 -32.99 3.44 3.40
CA SER A 425 -32.38 3.53 4.73
C SER A 425 -30.95 4.03 4.56
N GLU A 426 -30.75 5.32 4.88
CA GLU A 426 -29.42 5.88 5.10
C GLU A 426 -28.71 5.05 6.18
N THR A 427 -27.62 4.41 5.80
CA THR A 427 -26.79 3.60 6.68
C THR A 427 -25.38 4.19 6.64
N VAL A 428 -24.96 4.70 7.79
CA VAL A 428 -23.64 5.27 8.07
C VAL A 428 -22.55 4.26 7.68
N LEU A 429 -21.65 4.67 6.77
CA LEU A 429 -20.58 3.85 6.22
C LEU A 429 -19.39 3.82 7.19
N LYS A 430 -18.83 2.64 7.49
CA LYS A 430 -17.64 2.47 8.35
C LYS A 430 -16.54 1.72 7.59
N GLY A 431 -15.28 2.17 7.66
CA GLY A 431 -14.07 1.63 6.98
C GLY A 431 -13.78 0.15 7.30
N SER A 432 -12.88 -0.63 6.68
CA SER A 432 -11.84 -0.46 5.65
C SER A 432 -11.72 -1.74 4.80
N LEU A 433 -11.67 -1.66 3.45
CA LEU A 433 -10.71 -2.41 2.57
C LEU A 433 -9.75 -1.37 1.96
N PHE A 434 -9.57 -0.39 2.82
CA PHE A 434 -9.40 1.04 2.74
C PHE A 434 -10.32 1.77 1.72
N ALA A 435 -11.06 2.76 2.22
CA ALA A 435 -12.37 3.22 1.73
C ALA A 435 -12.46 3.89 0.32
N VAL A 436 -13.62 3.67 -0.33
CA VAL A 436 -13.92 3.56 -1.77
C VAL A 436 -13.97 4.85 -2.61
N VAL A 437 -13.63 4.69 -3.91
CA VAL A 437 -13.57 5.63 -5.05
C VAL A 437 -14.90 6.16 -5.60
N VAL A 438 -14.95 7.47 -5.88
CA VAL A 438 -15.66 8.06 -7.03
C VAL A 438 -14.83 9.23 -7.60
N ALA A 439 -14.32 9.10 -8.83
CA ALA A 439 -14.35 10.15 -9.86
C ALA A 439 -13.52 9.76 -11.10
N ILE A 440 -14.18 9.74 -12.27
CA ILE A 440 -13.77 10.33 -13.56
C ILE A 440 -14.49 9.53 -14.67
N VAL A 441 -15.68 10.00 -15.06
CA VAL A 441 -16.12 10.05 -16.46
C VAL A 441 -17.06 11.24 -16.60
N GLY A 442 -16.73 12.17 -17.49
CA GLY A 442 -17.74 13.01 -18.14
C GLY A 442 -17.56 14.53 -18.04
N LEU A 443 -16.51 15.06 -18.68
CA LEU A 443 -16.58 16.43 -19.19
C LEU A 443 -15.82 16.53 -20.51
N CYS A 444 -16.44 15.96 -21.53
CA CYS A 444 -16.22 16.23 -22.95
C CYS A 444 -17.43 15.75 -23.76
N VAL A 445 -18.62 16.35 -23.55
CA VAL A 445 -19.62 16.59 -24.61
C VAL A 445 -20.45 17.82 -24.21
N LEU A 446 -20.09 18.97 -24.77
CA LEU A 446 -21.06 19.84 -25.42
C LEU A 446 -20.78 19.76 -26.92
#